data_AF-A0A538AM11-F1
#
_entry.id   AF-A0A538AM11-F1
#
_cell.length_a   1.000
_cell.length_b   1.000
_cell.length_c   1.000
_cell.angle_alpha   90.00
_cell.angle_beta   90.00
_cell.angle_gamma   90.00
#
_symmetry.space_group_name_H-M   'P 1'
#
loop_
_entity.id
_entity.type
_entity.pdbx_description
1 polymer ?
#
loop_
_entity_poly.entity_id
_entity_poly.type
_entity_poly.pdbx_seq_one_letter_code
_entity_poly.pdbx_strand_id
1 'polypeptide(L)'
;MAVQHQRRPAAGTRPRAEHVRPPVLDLLPLHLEPELVEVVAHQLGRRLLRAGEARRRDQAQREVDQAPLVDPEIHRHRVNSLSRRRRRAVSVAENKALVRRFYEEAWDQGNTDFAYEVFADDYVRHDFRPTEALPGPAGQKKIADDFRAAFPDLEVKVDLIIGEGDFVVGRWTATGTHRAPWAGQAPTGRPMTLSAVNVFRFDSGKVVEIWNHRDDLGLMQQLGAEIYAGARPDAGRS
;
A
#
# COMPACT_ATOMS: atom_id res chain seq x y z
N MET A 1 22.74 -74.08 -15.66
CA MET A 1 24.06 -73.46 -15.40
C MET A 1 24.37 -72.52 -16.56
N ALA A 2 24.63 -71.24 -16.29
CA ALA A 2 24.98 -70.25 -17.31
C ALA A 2 26.10 -69.33 -16.80
N VAL A 3 27.25 -69.46 -17.47
CA VAL A 3 28.31 -68.51 -17.86
C VAL A 3 28.64 -67.30 -16.96
N GLN A 4 29.91 -67.22 -16.56
CA GLN A 4 30.60 -66.06 -16.00
C GLN A 4 30.97 -65.03 -17.08
N HIS A 5 30.89 -63.74 -16.75
CA HIS A 5 31.82 -62.73 -17.28
C HIS A 5 32.26 -61.75 -16.18
N GLN A 6 33.47 -61.24 -16.37
CA GLN A 6 34.43 -60.68 -15.42
C GLN A 6 34.37 -59.14 -15.25
N ARG A 7 34.92 -58.69 -14.10
CA ARG A 7 35.72 -57.46 -13.81
C ARG A 7 35.02 -56.09 -13.54
N ARG A 8 35.38 -55.53 -12.36
CA ARG A 8 35.32 -54.11 -11.87
C ARG A 8 36.57 -53.31 -12.37
N PRO A 9 36.78 -51.96 -12.18
CA PRO A 9 36.13 -50.97 -11.27
C PRO A 9 35.92 -49.48 -11.77
N ALA A 10 35.25 -48.68 -10.91
CA ALA A 10 35.43 -47.27 -10.48
C ALA A 10 35.15 -45.99 -11.37
N ALA A 11 34.34 -45.11 -10.75
CA ALA A 11 34.51 -43.66 -10.50
C ALA A 11 34.24 -42.56 -11.56
N GLY A 12 33.55 -41.50 -11.10
CA GLY A 12 33.49 -40.14 -11.65
C GLY A 12 32.40 -39.95 -12.72
N THR A 13 31.58 -38.90 -12.79
CA THR A 13 31.57 -37.58 -12.16
C THR A 13 30.15 -37.03 -12.39
N ARG A 14 29.44 -36.56 -11.36
CA ARG A 14 28.17 -35.81 -11.54
C ARG A 14 28.48 -34.43 -12.15
N PRO A 15 27.69 -33.91 -13.11
CA PRO A 15 27.91 -32.57 -13.62
C PRO A 15 27.67 -31.52 -12.51
N ARG A 16 28.51 -30.47 -12.53
CA ARG A 16 28.51 -29.33 -11.61
C ARG A 16 27.20 -28.54 -11.71
N ALA A 17 26.81 -27.95 -10.58
CA ALA A 17 25.75 -26.95 -10.49
C ALA A 17 26.07 -25.74 -11.38
N GLU A 18 25.22 -25.50 -12.38
CA GLU A 18 25.18 -24.25 -13.11
C GLU A 18 24.68 -23.14 -12.16
N HIS A 19 25.42 -22.02 -12.16
CA HIS A 19 25.08 -20.83 -11.40
C HIS A 19 23.78 -20.21 -11.95
N VAL A 20 22.66 -20.44 -11.26
CA VAL A 20 21.46 -19.62 -11.43
C VAL A 20 21.68 -18.33 -10.65
N ARG A 21 21.97 -17.24 -11.37
CA ARG A 21 21.96 -15.89 -10.79
C ARG A 21 20.51 -15.54 -10.41
N PRO A 22 20.26 -14.88 -9.27
CA PRO A 22 18.92 -14.37 -8.96
C PRO A 22 18.56 -13.24 -9.94
N PRO A 23 17.26 -13.02 -10.23
CA PRO A 23 16.85 -11.91 -11.08
C PRO A 23 17.20 -10.58 -10.38
N VAL A 24 18.10 -9.82 -11.00
CA VAL A 24 18.34 -8.42 -10.67
C VAL A 24 17.20 -7.63 -11.29
N LEU A 25 16.38 -6.96 -10.47
CA LEU A 25 15.56 -5.86 -10.96
C LEU A 25 16.51 -4.72 -11.33
N ASP A 26 16.79 -4.56 -12.62
CA ASP A 26 17.46 -3.38 -13.14
C ASP A 26 16.53 -2.17 -12.99
N LEU A 27 16.61 -1.51 -11.84
CA LEU A 27 16.02 -0.19 -11.63
C LEU A 27 16.90 0.84 -12.36
N LEU A 28 16.59 1.07 -13.63
CA LEU A 28 17.09 2.24 -14.34
C LEU A 28 16.66 3.52 -13.59
N PRO A 29 17.56 4.49 -13.36
CA PRO A 29 17.18 5.77 -12.78
C PRO A 29 16.37 6.57 -13.81
N LEU A 30 15.07 6.77 -13.53
CA LEU A 30 14.25 7.76 -14.23
C LEU A 30 14.82 9.16 -13.93
N HIS A 31 15.56 9.72 -14.89
CA HIS A 31 15.83 11.15 -14.93
C HIS A 31 14.51 11.87 -15.24
N LEU A 32 13.90 12.47 -14.23
CA LEU A 32 12.84 13.45 -14.38
C LEU A 32 13.51 14.82 -14.51
N GLU A 33 13.65 15.31 -15.74
CA GLU A 33 13.93 16.73 -15.98
C GLU A 33 12.67 17.56 -15.65
N PRO A 34 12.80 18.72 -15.01
CA PRO A 34 11.65 19.56 -14.67
C PRO A 34 11.24 20.38 -15.90
N GLU A 35 10.26 19.92 -16.68
CA GLU A 35 9.59 20.81 -17.63
C GLU A 35 8.63 21.75 -16.87
N LEU A 36 8.94 23.04 -16.97
CA LEU A 36 8.10 24.15 -16.53
C LEU A 36 6.75 24.08 -17.27
N VAL A 37 5.68 23.78 -16.54
CA VAL A 37 4.31 23.92 -17.05
C VAL A 37 3.97 25.41 -17.08
N GLU A 38 4.04 26.01 -18.25
CA GLU A 38 3.54 27.37 -18.50
C GLU A 38 2.01 27.34 -18.64
N VAL A 39 1.30 27.88 -17.65
CA VAL A 39 -0.17 27.99 -17.67
C VAL A 39 -0.56 29.18 -18.56
N VAL A 40 -0.94 28.91 -19.80
CA VAL A 40 -1.52 29.92 -20.69
C VAL A 40 -3.01 30.10 -20.36
N ALA A 41 -3.36 31.23 -19.76
CA ALA A 41 -4.75 31.64 -19.57
C ALA A 41 -5.36 32.10 -20.91
N HIS A 42 -6.32 31.34 -21.45
CA HIS A 42 -6.97 31.72 -22.71
C HIS A 42 -8.06 32.78 -22.47
N GLN A 43 -7.87 33.98 -23.04
CA GLN A 43 -8.83 35.07 -22.99
C GLN A 43 -10.06 34.80 -23.89
N LEU A 44 -11.25 35.02 -23.34
CA LEU A 44 -12.53 34.91 -24.01
C LEU A 44 -12.70 35.96 -25.13
N GLY A 45 -12.79 35.52 -26.38
CA GLY A 45 -13.22 36.32 -27.52
C GLY A 45 -14.62 35.92 -28.01
N ARG A 46 -15.61 36.80 -27.85
CA ARG A 46 -16.94 36.68 -28.48
C ARG A 46 -16.86 36.96 -29.99
N ARG A 47 -17.55 36.16 -30.83
CA ARG A 47 -18.34 36.59 -32.01
C ARG A 47 -18.95 35.42 -32.82
N LEU A 48 -20.26 35.19 -32.62
CA LEU A 48 -21.36 35.15 -33.62
C LEU A 48 -21.10 34.75 -35.10
N LEU A 49 -21.68 33.63 -35.58
CA LEU A 49 -22.87 33.50 -36.49
C LEU A 49 -22.89 32.25 -37.43
N ARG A 50 -24.02 31.53 -37.34
CA ARG A 50 -24.86 30.87 -38.38
C ARG A 50 -24.44 29.59 -39.14
N ALA A 51 -25.29 28.57 -38.88
CA ALA A 51 -26.16 27.84 -39.82
C ALA A 51 -25.77 26.42 -40.26
N GLY A 52 -26.75 25.53 -40.19
CA GLY A 52 -26.93 24.48 -41.19
C GLY A 52 -26.80 23.05 -40.70
N GLU A 53 -27.92 22.47 -40.30
CA GLU A 53 -28.17 21.06 -40.04
C GLU A 53 -27.51 20.08 -41.03
N ALA A 54 -26.70 19.16 -40.51
CA ALA A 54 -26.55 17.80 -41.05
C ALA A 54 -26.29 16.84 -39.88
N ARG A 55 -27.33 16.61 -39.07
CA ARG A 55 -28.00 15.32 -38.90
C ARG A 55 -27.07 14.10 -38.80
N ARG A 56 -26.95 13.64 -37.54
CA ARG A 56 -27.27 12.27 -37.12
C ARG A 56 -26.54 11.18 -37.90
N ARG A 57 -25.28 10.92 -37.54
CA ARG A 57 -24.67 9.58 -37.69
C ARG A 57 -23.38 9.32 -36.91
N ASP A 58 -23.00 10.22 -35.99
CA ASP A 58 -21.75 10.08 -35.21
C ASP A 58 -21.93 10.12 -33.69
N GLN A 59 -23.17 10.08 -33.20
CA GLN A 59 -23.51 10.26 -31.78
C GLN A 59 -23.66 8.94 -30.99
N ALA A 60 -23.34 7.79 -31.57
CA ALA A 60 -23.47 6.49 -30.89
C ALA A 60 -22.13 5.82 -30.51
N GLN A 61 -20.99 6.48 -30.72
CA GLN A 61 -19.67 5.89 -30.48
C GLN A 61 -18.68 6.80 -29.75
N ARG A 62 -19.17 7.83 -29.04
CA ARG A 62 -18.35 8.70 -28.17
C ARG A 62 -18.91 8.86 -26.76
N GLU A 63 -19.53 7.81 -26.24
CA GLU A 63 -20.07 7.77 -24.88
C GLU A 63 -19.45 6.67 -24.00
N VAL A 64 -18.35 6.03 -24.43
CA VAL A 64 -17.73 4.91 -23.68
C VAL A 64 -16.38 5.26 -23.03
N ASP A 65 -15.74 6.38 -23.37
CA ASP A 65 -14.42 6.74 -22.82
C ASP A 65 -14.44 8.04 -22.03
N GLN A 66 -15.14 8.04 -20.89
CA GLN A 66 -14.88 8.96 -19.76
C GLN A 66 -15.77 8.62 -18.54
N ALA A 67 -15.41 7.55 -17.82
CA ALA A 67 -15.79 7.39 -16.43
C ALA A 67 -14.52 7.61 -15.58
N PRO A 68 -14.51 8.50 -14.57
CA PRO A 68 -13.38 8.62 -13.68
C PRO A 68 -13.26 7.35 -12.83
N LEU A 69 -12.08 6.72 -12.82
CA LEU A 69 -11.67 5.70 -11.85
C LEU A 69 -11.37 6.36 -10.50
N VAL A 70 -12.32 7.10 -9.92
CA VAL A 70 -12.23 7.65 -8.58
C VAL A 70 -13.62 7.63 -7.97
N ASP A 71 -13.73 7.07 -6.76
CA ASP A 71 -14.98 6.97 -6.01
C ASP A 71 -15.66 8.37 -5.88
N PRO A 72 -16.91 8.54 -6.35
CA PRO A 72 -17.62 9.81 -6.26
C PRO A 72 -17.92 10.29 -4.83
N GLU A 73 -17.77 9.45 -3.80
CA GLU A 73 -17.92 9.88 -2.40
C GLU A 73 -16.82 10.86 -1.95
N ILE A 74 -15.66 10.88 -2.60
CA ILE A 74 -14.53 11.77 -2.29
C ILE A 74 -14.84 13.26 -2.60
N HIS A 75 -15.91 13.56 -3.34
CA HIS A 75 -16.21 14.92 -3.83
C HIS A 75 -17.45 15.60 -3.24
N ARG A 76 -18.18 15.01 -2.28
CA ARG A 76 -19.46 15.60 -1.81
C ARG A 76 -19.41 16.53 -0.61
N HIS A 77 -18.24 17.01 -0.20
CA HIS A 77 -18.12 18.05 0.83
C HIS A 77 -17.37 19.30 0.35
N ARG A 78 -17.91 19.94 -0.68
CA ARG A 78 -17.58 21.33 -0.98
C ARG A 78 -18.88 22.09 -1.23
N VAL A 79 -19.31 22.85 -0.21
CA VAL A 79 -19.95 24.18 -0.20
C VAL A 79 -20.82 24.29 1.08
N ASN A 80 -20.21 24.77 2.17
CA ASN A 80 -20.75 25.80 3.08
C ASN A 80 -19.91 25.89 4.37
N SER A 81 -19.02 26.88 4.46
CA SER A 81 -18.72 27.58 5.73
C SER A 81 -17.73 28.73 5.54
N LEU A 82 -18.08 29.71 4.70
CA LEU A 82 -17.55 31.05 4.90
C LEU A 82 -18.22 31.63 6.17
N SER A 83 -17.65 31.33 7.36
CA SER A 83 -17.81 32.06 8.64
C SER A 83 -17.62 31.21 9.92
N ARG A 84 -16.79 30.16 9.92
CA ARG A 84 -16.30 29.58 11.17
C ARG A 84 -14.86 29.98 11.41
N ARG A 85 -14.68 30.78 12.47
CA ARG A 85 -13.44 31.19 13.16
C ARG A 85 -12.16 30.54 12.64
N ARG A 86 -11.18 31.39 12.37
CA ARG A 86 -9.75 31.12 12.15
C ARG A 86 -9.15 30.25 13.27
N ARG A 87 -9.54 28.98 13.39
CA ARG A 87 -8.69 27.91 13.91
C ARG A 87 -7.58 27.80 12.87
N ARG A 88 -6.33 27.97 13.28
CA ARG A 88 -5.18 27.84 12.39
C ARG A 88 -5.26 26.42 11.79
N ALA A 89 -5.58 26.32 10.50
CA ALA A 89 -5.46 25.07 9.79
C ALA A 89 -4.01 24.61 9.94
N VAL A 90 -3.80 23.39 10.41
CA VAL A 90 -2.47 22.79 10.53
C VAL A 90 -1.92 22.66 9.11
N SER A 91 -0.67 23.05 8.91
CA SER A 91 -0.05 23.02 7.59
C SER A 91 0.22 21.58 7.14
N VAL A 92 0.24 21.36 5.82
CA VAL A 92 0.65 20.06 5.22
C VAL A 92 2.01 19.61 5.75
N ALA A 93 2.93 20.54 6.02
CA ALA A 93 4.24 20.22 6.59
C ALA A 93 4.14 19.63 8.00
N GLU A 94 3.29 20.19 8.86
CA GLU A 94 3.02 19.68 10.20
C GLU A 94 2.31 18.31 10.15
N ASN A 95 1.35 18.12 9.23
CA ASN A 95 0.68 16.82 9.05
C ASN A 95 1.67 15.73 8.59
N LYS A 96 2.57 16.03 7.64
CA LYS A 96 3.63 15.10 7.24
C LYS A 96 4.56 14.77 8.40
N ALA A 97 4.95 15.75 9.21
CA ALA A 97 5.78 15.51 10.38
C ALA A 97 5.07 14.60 11.39
N LEU A 98 3.76 14.79 11.61
CA LEU A 98 2.97 13.93 12.50
C LEU A 98 2.88 12.49 11.99
N VAL A 99 2.61 12.28 10.70
CA VAL A 99 2.56 10.93 10.10
C VAL A 99 3.93 10.24 10.16
N ARG A 100 5.02 10.96 9.92
CA ARG A 100 6.38 10.40 10.07
C ARG A 100 6.62 9.93 11.50
N ARG A 101 6.33 10.79 12.48
CA ARG A 101 6.44 10.44 13.91
C ARG A 101 5.54 9.28 14.28
N PHE A 102 4.35 9.16 13.69
CA PHE A 102 3.47 8.01 13.93
C PHE A 102 4.16 6.69 13.58
N TYR A 103 4.85 6.60 12.45
CA TYR A 103 5.61 5.40 12.11
C TYR A 103 6.79 5.18 13.06
N GLU A 104 7.56 6.21 13.36
CA GLU A 104 8.73 6.11 14.24
C GLU A 104 8.35 5.70 15.67
N GLU A 105 7.36 6.36 16.26
CA GLU A 105 6.95 6.14 17.65
C GLU A 105 6.14 4.85 17.78
N ALA A 106 5.03 4.72 17.05
CA ALA A 106 4.10 3.61 17.26
C ALA A 106 4.61 2.31 16.63
N TRP A 107 5.16 2.40 15.41
CA TRP A 107 5.49 1.20 14.63
C TRP A 107 6.94 0.77 14.74
N ASP A 108 7.92 1.67 14.87
CA ASP A 108 9.34 1.33 14.98
C ASP A 108 9.78 1.18 16.44
N GLN A 109 9.42 2.13 17.31
CA GLN A 109 9.79 2.13 18.73
C GLN A 109 8.79 1.39 19.64
N GLY A 110 7.58 1.11 19.16
CA GLY A 110 6.54 0.40 19.92
C GLY A 110 5.80 1.27 20.95
N ASN A 111 5.89 2.60 20.87
CA ASN A 111 5.07 3.55 21.61
C ASN A 111 3.66 3.61 21.01
N THR A 112 2.89 2.53 21.16
CA THR A 112 1.58 2.37 20.50
C THR A 112 0.52 3.34 21.05
N ASP A 113 0.72 3.91 22.25
CA ASP A 113 -0.10 4.98 22.81
C ASP A 113 -0.03 6.28 21.99
N PHE A 114 1.00 6.47 21.17
CA PHE A 114 1.10 7.63 20.28
C PHE A 114 -0.06 7.71 19.27
N ALA A 115 -0.82 6.62 19.06
CA ALA A 115 -2.05 6.65 18.29
C ALA A 115 -3.07 7.69 18.81
N TYR A 116 -3.17 7.91 20.12
CA TYR A 116 -4.09 8.90 20.70
C TYR A 116 -3.72 10.34 20.35
N GLU A 117 -2.44 10.60 20.04
CA GLU A 117 -1.97 11.90 19.59
C GLU A 117 -2.26 12.15 18.11
N VAL A 118 -2.44 11.10 17.32
CA VAL A 118 -2.53 11.19 15.85
C VAL A 118 -3.97 11.15 15.37
N PHE A 119 -4.78 10.24 15.90
CA PHE A 119 -6.10 9.93 15.36
C PHE A 119 -7.23 10.63 16.13
N ALA A 120 -8.30 10.98 15.42
CA ALA A 120 -9.55 11.39 16.02
C ALA A 120 -10.27 10.17 16.65
N ASP A 121 -11.08 10.39 17.67
CA ASP A 121 -11.80 9.33 18.39
C ASP A 121 -12.72 8.51 17.46
N ASP A 122 -13.26 9.15 16.42
CA ASP A 122 -14.18 8.60 15.43
C ASP A 122 -13.52 8.35 14.07
N TYR A 123 -12.18 8.33 13.98
CA TYR A 123 -11.51 8.14 12.69
C TYR A 123 -11.91 6.79 12.06
N VAL A 124 -12.06 6.79 10.73
CA VAL A 124 -12.46 5.61 9.95
C VAL A 124 -11.26 4.95 9.30
N ARG A 125 -11.23 3.62 9.35
CA ARG A 125 -10.18 2.80 8.76
C ARG A 125 -10.71 2.01 7.57
N HIS A 126 -10.06 2.20 6.42
CA HIS A 126 -10.36 1.51 5.17
C HIS A 126 -9.27 0.50 4.87
N ASP A 127 -9.49 -0.76 5.25
CA ASP A 127 -8.61 -1.89 4.94
C ASP A 127 -9.16 -2.71 3.77
N PHE A 128 -8.27 -3.35 3.00
CA PHE A 128 -8.68 -4.33 1.98
C PHE A 128 -9.23 -5.64 2.57
N ARG A 129 -9.00 -5.88 3.86
CA ARG A 129 -9.38 -7.09 4.57
C ARG A 129 -10.20 -6.71 5.81
N PRO A 130 -11.17 -7.55 6.22
CA PRO A 130 -11.92 -7.30 7.45
C PRO A 130 -11.00 -7.18 8.66
N THR A 131 -11.36 -6.29 9.58
CA THR A 131 -10.70 -6.11 10.87
C THR A 131 -11.75 -6.06 11.96
N GLU A 132 -11.46 -6.67 13.12
CA GLU A 132 -12.29 -6.58 14.33
C GLU A 132 -11.78 -5.49 15.29
N ALA A 133 -10.80 -4.68 14.86
CA ALA A 133 -10.28 -3.60 15.67
C ALA A 133 -11.37 -2.57 15.98
N LEU A 134 -11.36 -2.06 17.21
CA LEU A 134 -12.26 -0.99 17.62
C LEU A 134 -12.04 0.27 16.74
N PRO A 135 -13.07 1.12 16.58
CA PRO A 135 -12.86 2.45 16.00
C PRO A 135 -11.85 3.28 16.80
N GLY A 136 -11.33 4.33 16.18
CA GLY A 136 -10.53 5.31 16.92
C GLY A 136 -9.13 4.80 17.31
N PRO A 137 -8.38 5.60 18.08
CA PRO A 137 -6.99 5.32 18.43
C PRO A 137 -6.78 3.96 19.11
N ALA A 138 -7.76 3.49 19.88
CA ALA A 138 -7.71 2.19 20.55
C ALA A 138 -7.54 1.02 19.57
N GLY A 139 -8.21 1.08 18.41
CA GLY A 139 -8.03 0.08 17.36
C GLY A 139 -6.65 0.10 16.75
N GLN A 140 -6.10 1.29 16.48
CA GLN A 140 -4.73 1.41 15.95
C GLN A 140 -3.71 0.85 16.93
N LYS A 141 -3.84 1.22 18.20
CA LYS A 141 -2.97 0.71 19.26
C LYS A 141 -2.98 -0.81 19.28
N LYS A 142 -4.18 -1.42 19.31
CA LYS A 142 -4.32 -2.88 19.33
C LYS A 142 -3.69 -3.55 18.11
N ILE A 143 -3.89 -3.01 16.91
CA ILE A 143 -3.29 -3.57 15.69
C ILE A 143 -1.76 -3.50 15.75
N ALA A 144 -1.20 -2.39 16.21
CA ALA A 144 0.26 -2.24 16.34
C ALA A 144 0.83 -3.19 17.41
N ASP A 145 0.15 -3.32 18.55
CA ASP A 145 0.53 -4.24 19.63
C ASP A 145 0.51 -5.70 19.15
N ASP A 146 -0.57 -6.14 18.51
CA ASP A 146 -0.73 -7.50 17.99
C ASP A 146 0.33 -7.82 16.92
N PHE A 147 0.61 -6.86 16.03
CA PHE A 147 1.62 -7.05 14.98
C PHE A 147 3.04 -7.14 15.58
N ARG A 148 3.37 -6.28 16.54
CA ARG A 148 4.66 -6.34 17.24
C ARG A 148 4.80 -7.60 18.10
N ALA A 149 3.71 -8.14 18.65
CA ALA A 149 3.77 -9.42 19.34
C ALA A 149 4.16 -10.57 18.39
N ALA A 150 3.64 -10.57 17.15
CA ALA A 150 4.02 -11.53 16.11
C ALA A 150 5.46 -11.34 15.62
N PHE A 151 5.92 -10.09 15.55
CA PHE A 151 7.24 -9.68 15.06
C PHE A 151 7.96 -8.83 16.12
N PRO A 152 8.52 -9.42 17.18
CA PRO A 152 9.05 -8.66 18.32
C PRO A 152 10.30 -7.82 17.99
N ASP A 153 11.02 -8.18 16.92
CA ASP A 153 12.14 -7.46 16.32
C ASP A 153 11.71 -6.62 15.10
N LEU A 154 10.46 -6.13 15.11
CA LEU A 154 9.92 -5.26 14.07
C LEU A 154 10.70 -3.94 13.99
N GLU A 155 11.21 -3.65 12.80
CA GLU A 155 11.77 -2.38 12.38
C GLU A 155 10.90 -1.81 11.26
N VAL A 156 10.60 -0.50 11.30
CA VAL A 156 9.78 0.17 10.28
C VAL A 156 10.51 1.38 9.73
N LYS A 157 10.63 1.43 8.40
CA LYS A 157 11.24 2.53 7.67
C LYS A 157 10.22 3.25 6.81
N VAL A 158 10.17 4.57 6.94
CA VAL A 158 9.40 5.45 6.04
C VAL A 158 10.21 5.72 4.77
N ASP A 159 9.76 5.18 3.64
CA ASP A 159 10.44 5.29 2.34
C ASP A 159 10.06 6.57 1.60
N LEU A 160 8.80 7.00 1.70
CA LEU A 160 8.29 8.20 1.05
C LEU A 160 7.21 8.84 1.91
N ILE A 161 7.24 10.17 1.99
CA ILE A 161 6.13 10.95 2.53
C ILE A 161 5.83 12.15 1.64
N ILE A 162 4.59 12.23 1.17
CA ILE A 162 4.09 13.34 0.36
C ILE A 162 2.79 13.84 0.96
N GLY A 163 2.37 15.06 0.64
CA GLY A 163 1.12 15.60 1.15
C GLY A 163 0.67 16.82 0.37
N GLU A 164 -0.64 16.98 0.31
CA GLU A 164 -1.35 18.04 -0.41
C GLU A 164 -2.69 18.29 0.27
N GLY A 165 -3.02 19.56 0.55
CA GLY A 165 -4.26 19.92 1.25
C GLY A 165 -4.40 19.20 2.59
N ASP A 166 -5.48 18.44 2.74
CA ASP A 166 -5.77 17.67 3.95
C ASP A 166 -5.22 16.24 3.90
N PHE A 167 -4.48 15.87 2.85
CA PHE A 167 -4.00 14.51 2.64
C PHE A 167 -2.49 14.38 2.87
N VAL A 168 -2.11 13.26 3.47
CA VAL A 168 -0.71 12.80 3.55
C VAL A 168 -0.65 11.36 3.07
N VAL A 169 0.34 11.03 2.25
CA VAL A 169 0.61 9.66 1.83
C VAL A 169 1.96 9.24 2.39
N GLY A 170 1.99 8.11 3.09
CA GLY A 170 3.20 7.48 3.59
C GLY A 170 3.40 6.12 2.94
N ARG A 171 4.55 5.91 2.30
CA ARG A 171 5.02 4.58 1.91
C ARG A 171 6.07 4.13 2.92
N TRP A 172 5.96 2.90 3.38
CA TRP A 172 6.90 2.33 4.34
C TRP A 172 7.17 0.86 4.06
N THR A 173 8.29 0.41 4.59
CA THR A 173 8.73 -0.97 4.58
C THR A 173 9.00 -1.40 6.02
N ALA A 174 8.50 -2.55 6.41
CA ALA A 174 8.79 -3.15 7.70
C ALA A 174 9.54 -4.48 7.53
N THR A 175 10.41 -4.77 8.48
CA THR A 175 11.13 -6.05 8.57
C THR A 175 11.01 -6.63 9.96
N GLY A 176 11.07 -7.95 10.08
CA GLY A 176 11.09 -8.62 11.37
C GLY A 176 11.13 -10.14 11.23
N THR A 177 11.08 -10.85 12.35
CA THR A 177 11.06 -12.31 12.42
C THR A 177 9.75 -12.80 13.00
N HIS A 178 9.11 -13.77 12.34
CA HIS A 178 7.85 -14.34 12.81
C HIS A 178 8.04 -15.24 14.05
N ARG A 179 7.76 -14.72 15.24
CA ARG A 179 8.02 -15.40 16.53
C ARG A 179 6.77 -15.74 17.35
N ALA A 180 5.62 -15.17 17.03
CA ALA A 180 4.34 -15.56 17.61
C ALA A 180 3.29 -15.71 16.50
N PRO A 181 2.15 -16.40 16.75
CA PRO A 181 1.14 -16.65 15.73
C PRO A 181 0.63 -15.36 15.07
N TRP A 182 0.46 -15.40 13.75
CA TRP A 182 -0.12 -14.29 12.98
C TRP A 182 -1.05 -14.83 11.89
N ALA A 183 -2.27 -14.28 11.83
CA ALA A 183 -3.26 -14.60 10.78
C ALA A 183 -3.44 -16.12 10.51
N GLY A 184 -3.43 -16.93 11.58
CA GLY A 184 -3.58 -18.39 11.50
C GLY A 184 -2.31 -19.17 11.18
N GLN A 185 -1.17 -18.52 10.97
CA GLN A 185 0.14 -19.18 10.84
C GLN A 185 0.80 -19.33 12.21
N ALA A 186 1.32 -20.52 12.49
CA ALA A 186 2.19 -20.76 13.64
C ALA A 186 3.54 -20.05 13.47
N PRO A 187 4.24 -19.68 14.57
CA PRO A 187 5.52 -18.98 14.48
C PRO A 187 6.53 -19.82 13.69
N THR A 188 7.00 -19.27 12.58
CA THR A 188 7.86 -20.00 11.62
C THR A 188 9.34 -19.70 11.79
N GLY A 189 9.70 -18.67 12.57
CA GLY A 189 11.08 -18.20 12.71
C GLY A 189 11.65 -17.58 11.43
N ARG A 190 10.83 -17.38 10.40
CA ARG A 190 11.27 -16.80 9.12
C ARG A 190 11.36 -15.28 9.21
N PRO A 191 12.33 -14.65 8.52
CA PRO A 191 12.30 -13.22 8.31
C PRO A 191 11.15 -12.85 7.38
N MET A 192 10.63 -11.63 7.54
CA MET A 192 9.65 -11.05 6.65
C MET A 192 10.06 -9.65 6.20
N THR A 193 9.59 -9.25 5.03
CA THR A 193 9.54 -7.86 4.58
C THR A 193 8.11 -7.56 4.16
N LEU A 194 7.54 -6.50 4.73
CA LEU A 194 6.19 -6.01 4.43
C LEU A 194 6.29 -4.61 3.86
N SER A 195 5.79 -4.41 2.64
CA SER A 195 5.65 -3.07 2.05
C SER A 195 4.21 -2.60 2.13
N ALA A 196 4.04 -1.29 2.36
CA ALA A 196 2.72 -0.70 2.47
C ALA A 196 2.68 0.78 2.05
N VAL A 197 1.48 1.22 1.69
CA VAL A 197 1.13 2.61 1.45
C VAL A 197 -0.12 2.93 2.27
N ASN A 198 -0.04 4.04 3.01
CA ASN A 198 -1.19 4.61 3.69
C ASN A 198 -1.51 5.99 3.14
N VAL A 199 -2.78 6.24 2.92
CA VAL A 199 -3.31 7.58 2.64
C VAL A 199 -4.06 8.04 3.90
N PHE A 200 -3.68 9.18 4.46
CA PHE A 200 -4.26 9.78 5.64
C PHE A 200 -5.04 11.03 5.24
N ARG A 201 -6.28 11.16 5.70
CA ARG A 201 -7.04 12.42 5.64
C ARG A 201 -7.05 13.08 7.00
N PHE A 202 -6.77 14.38 7.02
CA PHE A 202 -6.75 15.21 8.20
C PHE A 202 -7.99 16.09 8.32
N ASP A 203 -8.39 16.37 9.55
CA ASP A 203 -9.23 17.50 9.91
C ASP A 203 -8.76 18.04 11.26
N SER A 204 -8.64 19.36 11.37
CA SER A 204 -8.30 20.06 12.61
C SER A 204 -7.06 19.51 13.33
N GLY A 205 -6.07 19.03 12.56
CA GLY A 205 -4.79 18.51 13.06
C GLY A 205 -4.80 17.04 13.51
N LYS A 206 -5.91 16.31 13.33
CA LYS A 206 -6.03 14.88 13.61
C LYS A 206 -6.33 14.11 12.34
N VAL A 207 -5.92 12.84 12.31
CA VAL A 207 -6.31 11.90 11.26
C VAL A 207 -7.76 11.48 11.50
N VAL A 208 -8.60 11.68 10.50
CA VAL A 208 -10.02 11.30 10.51
C VAL A 208 -10.32 10.12 9.59
N GLU A 209 -9.46 9.85 8.61
CA GLU A 209 -9.54 8.64 7.78
C GLU A 209 -8.16 8.10 7.42
N ILE A 210 -8.07 6.78 7.24
CA ILE A 210 -6.91 6.12 6.66
C ILE A 210 -7.33 5.05 5.65
N TRP A 211 -6.70 5.06 4.48
CA TRP A 211 -6.73 3.93 3.54
C TRP A 211 -5.42 3.16 3.67
N ASN A 212 -5.52 1.85 3.91
CA ASN A 212 -4.39 1.00 4.21
C ASN A 212 -4.19 -0.08 3.14
N HIS A 213 -3.08 0.06 2.41
CA HIS A 213 -2.70 -0.82 1.32
C HIS A 213 -1.40 -1.53 1.68
N ARG A 214 -1.49 -2.75 2.20
CA ARG A 214 -0.32 -3.56 2.58
C ARG A 214 -0.26 -4.83 1.75
N ASP A 215 0.95 -5.31 1.50
CA ASP A 215 1.17 -6.62 0.88
C ASP A 215 0.96 -7.77 1.87
N ASP A 216 -0.27 -7.89 2.40
CA ASP A 216 -0.63 -8.95 3.34
C ASP A 216 -0.53 -10.34 2.68
N LEU A 217 -0.77 -10.44 1.36
CA LEU A 217 -0.66 -11.71 0.64
C LEU A 217 0.79 -12.17 0.52
N GLY A 218 1.70 -11.28 0.13
CA GLY A 218 3.13 -11.55 0.09
C GLY A 218 3.70 -11.83 1.47
N LEU A 219 3.21 -11.16 2.53
CA LEU A 219 3.55 -11.52 3.90
C LEU A 219 3.16 -12.98 4.21
N MET A 220 1.89 -13.35 3.98
CA MET A 220 1.43 -14.70 4.27
C MET A 220 2.20 -15.77 3.50
N GLN A 221 2.57 -15.51 2.24
CA GLN A 221 3.43 -16.40 1.47
C GLN A 221 4.81 -16.58 2.12
N GLN A 222 5.45 -15.49 2.59
CA GLN A 222 6.73 -15.57 3.32
C GLN A 222 6.60 -16.41 4.60
N LEU A 223 5.46 -16.26 5.30
CA LEU A 223 5.14 -17.04 6.50
C LEU A 223 4.80 -18.52 6.22
N GLY A 224 4.74 -18.93 4.94
CA GLY A 224 4.53 -20.32 4.55
C GLY A 224 3.09 -20.70 4.23
N ALA A 225 2.19 -19.72 4.13
CA ALA A 225 0.86 -19.96 3.59
C ALA A 225 0.95 -20.31 2.10
N GLU A 226 0.16 -21.30 1.68
CA GLU A 226 0.00 -21.64 0.27
C GLU A 226 -0.93 -20.62 -0.38
N ILE A 227 -0.39 -19.82 -1.31
CA ILE A 227 -1.16 -18.82 -2.06
C ILE A 227 -1.38 -19.31 -3.48
N TYR A 228 -2.64 -19.31 -3.92
CA TYR A 228 -3.03 -19.75 -5.26
C TYR A 228 -3.72 -18.61 -6.00
N ALA A 229 -3.36 -18.42 -7.28
CA ALA A 229 -4.03 -17.48 -8.18
C ALA A 229 -5.23 -18.12 -8.93
N GLY A 230 -5.68 -19.31 -8.51
CA GLY A 230 -6.64 -20.14 -9.23
C GLY A 230 -6.88 -21.49 -8.56
N ALA A 231 -7.06 -22.55 -9.35
CA ALA A 231 -7.40 -23.87 -8.81
C ALA A 231 -6.25 -24.47 -7.97
N ARG A 232 -6.61 -24.91 -6.76
CA ARG A 232 -5.75 -25.68 -5.88
C ARG A 232 -5.38 -27.01 -6.57
N PRO A 233 -4.15 -27.53 -6.44
CA PRO A 233 -3.86 -28.89 -6.86
C PRO A 233 -4.76 -29.87 -6.11
N ASP A 234 -5.38 -30.82 -6.82
CA ASP A 234 -6.23 -31.83 -6.21
C ASP A 234 -5.46 -32.54 -5.08
N ALA A 235 -5.97 -32.41 -3.85
CA ALA A 235 -5.45 -33.13 -2.70
C ALA A 235 -5.84 -34.61 -2.84
N GLY A 236 -5.04 -35.37 -3.57
CA GLY A 236 -5.13 -36.83 -3.68
C GLY A 236 -5.89 -37.34 -4.90
N ARG A 237 -5.13 -37.83 -5.89
CA ARG A 237 -5.45 -39.16 -6.43
C ARG A 237 -4.88 -40.17 -5.43
N SER A 238 -5.71 -40.59 -4.48
CA SER A 238 -5.50 -41.81 -3.70
C SER A 238 -6.12 -42.99 -4.45
#